data_AF-A0A511XDW0-F1
#
_entry.id   AF-A0A511XDW0-F1
#
_cell.length_a   1.000
_cell.length_b   1.000
_cell.length_c   1.000
_cell.angle_alpha   90.00
_cell.angle_beta   90.00
_cell.angle_gamma   90.00
#
_symmetry.space_group_name_H-M   'P 1'
#
loop_
_entity.id
_entity.type
_entity.pdbx_description
1 polymer ?
#
loop_
_entity_poly.entity_id
_entity_poly.type
_entity_poly.pdbx_seq_one_letter_code
_entity_poly.pdbx_strand_id
1 'polypeptide(L)'
;MQNPLEESPSLQARIKARAKALWEADGKPTCGPEGYLEAAGDLVGMEINPEAGQEPVDPAVPLGPDGQPIEDARLQDNLGDPGGSMNERDELRETPFGTREEEASALRNE
;
A
#
# COMPACT_ATOMS: atom_id res chain seq x y z
N MET A 1 -5.16 -11.89 -32.68
CA MET A 1 -4.74 -11.33 -31.39
C MET A 1 -4.56 -12.50 -30.44
N GLN A 2 -3.39 -12.65 -29.82
CA GLN A 2 -3.15 -13.66 -28.78
C GLN A 2 -3.92 -13.22 -27.52
N ASN A 3 -4.69 -14.11 -26.91
CA ASN A 3 -5.37 -13.77 -25.66
C ASN A 3 -4.33 -13.69 -24.54
N PRO A 4 -4.13 -12.53 -23.89
CA PRO A 4 -3.14 -12.39 -22.82
C PRO A 4 -3.48 -13.20 -21.55
N LEU A 5 -4.72 -13.71 -21.44
CA LEU A 5 -5.16 -14.59 -20.36
C LEU A 5 -5.00 -16.08 -20.69
N GLU A 6 -4.60 -16.42 -21.92
CA GLU A 6 -4.45 -17.81 -22.34
C GLU A 6 -3.15 -18.37 -21.79
N GLU A 7 -3.26 -19.31 -20.84
CA GLU A 7 -2.09 -19.91 -20.23
C GLU A 7 -1.32 -20.76 -21.23
N SER A 8 -0.09 -20.35 -21.50
CA SER A 8 0.80 -21.11 -22.39
C SER A 8 1.06 -22.54 -21.83
N PRO A 9 1.28 -23.55 -22.70
CA PRO A 9 1.64 -24.90 -22.26
C PRO A 9 2.89 -24.94 -21.36
N SER A 10 3.81 -23.99 -21.52
CA SER A 10 5.01 -23.87 -20.67
C SER A 10 4.68 -23.36 -19.27
N LEU A 11 3.74 -22.42 -19.13
CA LEU A 11 3.25 -21.95 -17.83
C LEU A 11 2.58 -23.10 -17.06
N GLN A 12 1.67 -23.81 -17.73
CA GLN A 12 0.99 -24.98 -17.16
C GLN A 12 1.96 -26.08 -16.72
N ALA A 13 3.05 -26.30 -17.46
CA ALA A 13 4.10 -27.24 -17.06
C ALA A 13 4.85 -26.79 -15.78
N ARG A 14 5.13 -25.48 -15.64
CA ARG A 14 5.74 -24.91 -14.43
C ARG A 14 4.83 -25.05 -13.22
N ILE A 15 3.54 -24.75 -13.37
CA ILE A 15 2.53 -24.88 -12.30
C ILE A 15 2.46 -26.33 -11.81
N LYS A 16 2.38 -27.31 -12.73
CA LYS A 16 2.36 -28.74 -12.37
C LYS A 16 3.63 -29.19 -11.63
N ALA A 17 4.79 -28.72 -12.06
CA ALA A 17 6.06 -29.03 -11.39
C ALA A 17 6.10 -28.43 -9.97
N ARG A 18 5.62 -27.19 -9.80
CA ARG A 18 5.54 -26.51 -8.51
C ARG A 18 4.53 -27.19 -7.57
N ALA A 19 3.37 -27.60 -8.08
CA ALA A 19 2.36 -28.33 -7.33
C ALA A 19 2.90 -29.67 -6.79
N LYS A 20 3.64 -30.41 -7.63
CA LYS A 20 4.34 -31.63 -7.19
C LYS A 20 5.35 -31.35 -6.08
N ALA A 21 6.14 -30.28 -6.19
CA ALA A 21 7.11 -29.92 -5.17
C ALA A 21 6.45 -29.56 -3.83
N LEU A 22 5.32 -28.84 -3.85
CA LEU A 22 4.54 -28.51 -2.64
C LEU A 22 3.97 -29.77 -1.99
N TRP A 23 3.37 -30.67 -2.77
CA TRP A 23 2.85 -31.94 -2.29
C TRP A 23 3.94 -32.83 -1.67
N GLU A 24 5.13 -32.87 -2.27
CA GLU A 24 6.27 -33.61 -1.72
C GLU A 24 6.79 -32.98 -0.42
N ALA A 25 6.82 -31.66 -0.33
CA ALA A 25 7.22 -30.93 0.86
C ALA A 25 6.24 -31.14 2.04
N ASP A 26 4.95 -31.28 1.74
CA ASP A 26 3.89 -31.52 2.73
C ASP A 26 3.72 -33.01 3.11
N GLY A 27 4.67 -33.86 2.72
CA GLY A 27 4.68 -35.27 3.12
C GLY A 27 3.75 -36.18 2.32
N LYS A 28 3.35 -35.75 1.11
CA LYS A 28 2.56 -36.53 0.16
C LYS A 28 1.16 -36.95 0.67
N PRO A 29 0.30 -35.99 1.08
CA PRO A 29 -1.06 -36.30 1.50
C PRO A 29 -1.90 -36.91 0.36
N THR A 30 -3.03 -37.54 0.72
CA THR A 30 -3.85 -38.36 -0.18
C THR A 30 -4.48 -37.58 -1.35
N CYS A 31 -4.57 -36.25 -1.27
CA CYS A 31 -5.13 -35.40 -2.32
C CYS A 31 -4.28 -35.35 -3.60
N GLY A 32 -3.02 -35.80 -3.55
CA GLY A 32 -2.10 -35.76 -4.69
C GLY A 32 -1.60 -34.34 -5.02
N PRO A 33 -0.65 -34.20 -5.97
CA PRO A 33 -0.19 -32.91 -6.48
C PRO A 33 -1.31 -32.00 -7.01
N GLU A 34 -2.39 -32.60 -7.51
CA GLU A 34 -3.52 -31.90 -8.10
C GLU A 34 -4.20 -30.96 -7.08
N GLY A 35 -4.19 -31.35 -5.80
CA GLY A 35 -4.69 -30.51 -4.70
C GLY A 35 -3.88 -29.23 -4.44
N TYR A 36 -2.69 -29.10 -5.04
CA TYR A 36 -1.80 -27.94 -4.88
C TYR A 36 -1.72 -27.08 -6.14
N LEU A 37 -2.50 -27.36 -7.18
CA LEU A 37 -2.42 -26.63 -8.45
C LEU A 37 -2.74 -25.14 -8.30
N GLU A 38 -3.68 -24.79 -7.43
CA GLU A 38 -4.07 -23.40 -7.20
C GLU A 38 -2.95 -22.64 -6.47
N ALA A 39 -2.52 -23.10 -5.30
CA ALA A 39 -1.38 -22.54 -4.57
C ALA A 39 -0.09 -22.48 -5.43
N ALA A 40 0.15 -23.49 -6.28
CA ALA A 40 1.27 -23.46 -7.21
C ALA A 40 1.11 -22.40 -8.30
N GLY A 41 -0.10 -22.20 -8.80
CA GLY A 41 -0.45 -21.16 -9.77
C GLY A 41 -0.15 -19.77 -9.23
N ASP A 42 -0.60 -19.49 -8.00
CA ASP A 42 -0.37 -18.21 -7.33
C ASP A 42 1.12 -17.92 -7.16
N LEU A 43 1.89 -18.87 -6.64
CA LEU A 43 3.33 -18.71 -6.45
C LEU A 43 4.06 -18.47 -7.77
N VAL A 44 3.73 -19.23 -8.82
CA VAL A 44 4.32 -19.03 -10.14
C VAL A 44 3.91 -17.67 -10.72
N GLY A 45 2.67 -17.22 -10.49
CA GLY A 45 2.19 -15.91 -10.89
C GLY A 45 2.98 -14.77 -10.24
N MET A 46 3.22 -14.86 -8.93
CA MET A 46 4.05 -13.90 -8.18
C MET A 46 5.50 -13.89 -8.68
N GLU A 47 6.08 -15.06 -8.98
CA GLU A 47 7.44 -15.18 -9.52
C GLU A 47 7.59 -14.56 -10.92
N ILE A 48 6.55 -14.63 -11.75
CA ILE A 48 6.56 -14.09 -13.12
C ILE A 48 6.37 -12.57 -13.11
N ASN A 49 5.54 -12.06 -12.22
CA ASN A 49 5.26 -10.63 -12.12
C ASN A 49 5.54 -10.11 -10.71
N PRO A 50 6.81 -10.00 -10.30
CA PRO A 50 7.18 -9.53 -8.95
C PRO A 50 6.74 -8.08 -8.69
N GLU A 51 6.63 -7.28 -9.76
CA GLU A 51 6.18 -5.89 -9.69
C GLU A 51 4.65 -5.74 -9.89
N ALA A 52 3.91 -6.84 -10.09
CA ALA A 52 2.46 -6.75 -10.23
C ALA A 52 1.83 -6.23 -8.93
N GLY A 53 0.93 -5.26 -9.07
CA GLY A 53 0.28 -4.60 -7.93
C GLY A 53 1.11 -3.48 -7.30
N GLN A 54 2.30 -3.18 -7.82
CA GLN A 54 3.01 -1.95 -7.47
C GLN A 54 2.51 -0.80 -8.35
N GLU A 55 1.70 0.07 -7.76
CA GLU A 55 1.41 1.38 -8.35
C GLU A 55 2.41 2.38 -7.76
N PRO A 56 3.16 3.13 -8.59
CA PRO A 56 4.02 4.18 -8.10
C PRO A 56 3.17 5.15 -7.28
N VAL A 57 3.41 5.21 -5.97
CA VAL A 57 2.82 6.24 -5.12
C VAL A 57 3.73 7.45 -5.13
N ASP A 58 3.18 8.61 -5.47
CA ASP A 58 3.88 9.86 -5.17
C ASP A 58 4.07 9.93 -3.64
N PRO A 59 5.25 10.36 -3.16
CA PRO A 59 5.47 10.48 -1.73
C PRO A 59 4.41 11.42 -1.14
N ALA A 60 3.66 10.92 -0.15
CA ALA A 60 2.53 11.64 0.46
C ALA A 60 2.94 12.98 1.10
N VAL A 61 4.24 13.18 1.32
CA VAL A 61 4.85 14.36 1.92
C VAL A 61 6.16 14.72 1.19
N PRO A 62 6.54 16.01 1.17
CA PRO A 62 7.83 16.44 0.63
C PRO A 62 9.00 15.72 1.32
N LEU A 63 10.00 15.32 0.56
CA LEU A 63 11.23 14.73 1.10
C LEU A 63 12.34 15.79 1.19
N GLY A 64 13.11 15.73 2.27
CA GLY A 64 14.27 16.59 2.48
C GLY A 64 15.52 16.13 1.71
N PRO A 65 16.64 16.87 1.85
CA PRO A 65 17.88 16.58 1.14
C PRO A 65 18.41 15.15 1.35
N ASP A 66 18.12 14.58 2.53
CA ASP A 66 18.53 13.24 2.92
C ASP A 66 17.43 12.17 2.71
N GLY A 67 16.37 12.52 1.95
CA GLY A 67 15.28 11.61 1.60
C GLY A 67 14.28 11.31 2.73
N GLN A 68 14.39 11.99 3.87
CA GLN A 68 13.42 11.85 4.96
C GLN A 68 12.18 12.72 4.71
N PRO A 69 10.98 12.26 5.13
CA PRO A 69 9.78 13.07 5.20
C PRO A 69 10.02 14.42 5.90
N ILE A 70 9.63 15.52 5.27
CA ILE A 70 9.52 16.83 5.90
C ILE A 70 8.07 17.02 6.35
N GLU A 71 7.87 17.12 7.66
CA GLU A 71 6.60 17.55 8.25
C GLU A 71 6.46 19.08 8.18
N ASP A 72 5.25 19.57 7.90
CA ASP A 72 4.95 21.00 7.91
C ASP A 72 4.89 21.52 9.35
N ALA A 73 5.86 22.35 9.73
CA ALA A 73 5.98 22.90 11.08
C ALA A 73 4.72 23.62 11.56
N ARG A 74 3.92 24.21 10.64
CA ARG A 74 2.66 24.89 10.97
C ARG A 74 1.60 23.96 11.57
N LEU A 75 1.67 22.65 11.27
CA LEU A 75 0.77 21.66 11.86
C LEU A 75 0.97 21.53 13.39
N GLN A 76 2.14 21.94 13.89
CA GLN A 76 2.50 21.86 15.30
C GLN A 76 2.45 23.23 16.00
N ASP A 77 2.01 24.30 15.33
CA ASP A 77 1.99 25.66 15.89
C ASP A 77 1.06 25.81 17.12
N ASN A 78 0.12 24.88 17.29
CA ASN A 78 -0.79 24.80 18.45
C ASN A 78 -0.41 23.67 19.44
N LEU A 79 0.69 22.95 19.20
CA LEU A 79 1.09 21.83 20.03
C LEU A 79 1.68 22.33 21.34
N GLY A 80 0.94 22.15 22.43
CA GLY A 80 1.35 22.56 23.78
C GLY A 80 0.76 23.88 24.26
N ASP A 81 -0.19 24.48 23.51
CA ASP A 81 -1.07 25.51 24.05
C ASP A 81 -2.08 24.84 25.00
N PRO A 82 -2.09 25.17 26.32
CA PRO A 82 -3.01 24.57 27.25
C PRO A 82 -4.47 25.05 27.08
N GLY A 83 -4.73 26.07 26.24
CA GLY A 83 -6.02 26.72 26.06
C GLY A 83 -6.49 27.40 27.35
N GLY A 84 -6.64 28.72 27.35
CA GLY A 84 -6.99 29.36 28.63
C GLY A 84 -7.16 30.87 28.68
N SER A 85 -6.82 31.62 27.63
CA SER A 85 -7.07 33.06 27.58
C SER A 85 -7.87 33.37 26.33
N MET A 86 -9.13 33.81 26.51
CA MET A 86 -10.05 34.25 25.45
C MET A 86 -9.46 35.31 24.47
N ASN A 87 -8.29 35.87 24.77
CA ASN A 87 -7.64 36.91 23.97
C ASN A 87 -6.41 36.39 23.20
N GLU A 88 -6.00 35.13 23.40
CA GLU A 88 -4.86 34.52 22.74
C GLU A 88 -5.29 33.16 22.17
N ARG A 89 -5.62 33.14 20.87
CA ARG A 89 -5.68 31.95 20.01
C ARG A 89 -6.73 30.86 20.32
N ASP A 90 -7.56 31.01 21.36
CA ASP A 90 -8.68 30.11 21.68
C ASP A 90 -9.75 30.01 20.56
N GLU A 91 -9.83 30.98 19.63
CA GLU A 91 -10.71 30.92 18.45
C GLU A 91 -10.15 30.04 17.33
N LEU A 92 -8.85 29.72 17.36
CA LEU A 92 -8.23 28.82 16.41
C LEU A 92 -8.45 27.38 16.86
N ARG A 93 -8.90 26.54 15.95
CA ARG A 93 -9.16 25.12 16.21
C ARG A 93 -7.90 24.40 16.75
N GLU A 94 -8.08 23.58 17.79
CA GLU A 94 -7.01 22.79 18.43
C GLU A 94 -6.24 21.86 17.46
N THR A 95 -6.89 21.42 16.38
CA THR A 95 -6.30 20.50 15.39
C THR A 95 -6.07 21.21 14.06
N PRO A 96 -4.91 21.02 13.40
CA PRO A 96 -4.64 21.61 12.09
C PRO A 96 -5.59 21.10 10.98
N PHE A 97 -5.72 21.88 9.91
CA PHE A 97 -6.43 21.48 8.70
C PHE A 97 -5.69 20.32 8.01
N GLY A 98 -6.42 19.31 7.57
CA GLY A 98 -5.83 18.17 6.85
C GLY A 98 -5.37 18.57 5.44
N THR A 99 -5.93 19.64 4.87
CA THR A 99 -5.59 20.17 3.54
C THR A 99 -5.70 21.69 3.41
N ARG A 100 -5.03 22.24 2.38
CA ARG A 100 -5.08 23.68 2.04
C ARG A 100 -6.47 24.17 1.60
N GLU A 101 -7.27 23.27 1.02
CA GLU A 101 -8.64 23.59 0.62
C GLU A 101 -9.56 23.75 1.84
N GLU A 102 -9.39 22.91 2.86
CA GLU A 102 -10.11 23.02 4.14
C GLU A 102 -9.77 24.33 4.87
N GLU A 103 -8.49 24.69 4.93
CA GLU A 103 -8.02 25.96 5.52
C GLU A 103 -8.65 27.16 4.80
N ALA A 104 -8.54 27.19 3.46
CA ALA A 104 -9.06 28.29 2.67
C ALA A 104 -10.60 28.41 2.71
N SER A 105 -11.31 27.30 2.88
CA SER A 105 -12.76 27.30 3.04
C SER A 105 -13.18 27.87 4.40
N ALA A 106 -12.47 27.52 5.48
CA ALA A 106 -12.74 28.03 6.81
C ALA A 106 -12.51 29.56 6.89
N LEU A 107 -11.36 30.03 6.39
CA LEU A 107 -11.00 31.46 6.38
C LEU A 107 -11.88 32.35 5.50
N ARG A 108 -12.66 31.76 4.57
CA ARG A 108 -13.58 32.51 3.69
C ARG A 108 -14.98 32.67 4.28
N ASN A 109 -15.30 31.93 5.35
CA ASN A 109 -16.62 31.91 5.97
C ASN A 109 -16.65 32.65 7.33
N GLU A 110 -15.57 33.36 7.68
CA GLU A 110 -15.47 34.35 8.76
C GLU A 110 -15.66 35.78 8.22
#